data_AF-A0A9W4I393-F1
#
_entry.id   AF-A0A9W4I393-F1
#
_cell.length_a   1.000
_cell.length_b   1.000
_cell.length_c   1.000
_cell.angle_alpha   90.00
_cell.angle_beta   90.00
_cell.angle_gamma   90.00
#
_symmetry.space_group_name_H-M   'P 1'
#
loop_
_entity.id
_entity.type
_entity.pdbx_description
1 polymer ?
#
loop_
_entity_poly.entity_id
_entity_poly.type
_entity_poly.pdbx_seq_one_letter_code
_entity_poly.pdbx_strand_id
1 'polypeptide(L)'
;MRRAKSLGIDAFALNIGVDTNTNQQLELAYESARQHSMKVFLSFDFNWWQNDQAFEIGEMIARFATWPAQLIVDNKTFASTFGGDGLNVSAAKEAAGTPVLFVPNLQVELGLEAAVDGLFNWMAWPHNGRNKAPTTHNNVSVGDGDRAYVHALAGRPYIAPVSPWFFTHFGPEVSFSKNWVFPADLLWYERWSEILALQPRFVEIVSWNDYGESHYTGPLHTLHTDDGSSKWVNDMPHDGWLEMAKPFIAAFKAGAPSPDNYITSDQLIYWYRPAPRGQDCDSTDTCMVSANNSSGDYFLGRPDGWTSVQDSVFVVSLLRGPATIHIKSGGRLHRYDAPAGAFPQEVPMIPGEQSFSVSRGGKIILSGASSKPVLENCICGLYNFNAYGNILTPQSLITSSDIQF
;
A
#
# COMPACT_ATOMS: atom_id res chain seq x y z
N MET A 1 -14.29 5.31 -3.38
CA MET A 1 -15.61 4.98 -2.78
C MET A 1 -16.13 3.58 -3.16
N ARG A 2 -16.92 3.39 -4.24
CA ARG A 2 -17.63 2.11 -4.51
C ARG A 2 -16.73 0.85 -4.49
N ARG A 3 -15.55 0.92 -5.12
CA ARG A 3 -14.56 -0.18 -5.17
C ARG A 3 -14.03 -0.54 -3.78
N ALA A 4 -13.57 0.44 -3.01
CA ALA A 4 -13.10 0.26 -1.64
C ALA A 4 -14.16 -0.41 -0.75
N LYS A 5 -15.42 0.06 -0.85
CA LYS A 5 -16.54 -0.53 -0.13
C LYS A 5 -16.78 -2.01 -0.48
N SER A 6 -16.68 -2.39 -1.76
CA SER A 6 -16.88 -3.78 -2.19
C SER A 6 -15.76 -4.74 -1.79
N LEU A 7 -14.62 -4.20 -1.34
CA LEU A 7 -13.48 -4.90 -0.76
C LEU A 7 -13.53 -4.97 0.76
N GLY A 8 -14.48 -4.26 1.39
CA GLY A 8 -14.65 -4.21 2.84
C GLY A 8 -13.90 -3.06 3.53
N ILE A 9 -13.40 -2.06 2.82
CA ILE A 9 -12.82 -0.85 3.41
C ILE A 9 -13.96 0.07 3.90
N ASP A 10 -13.88 0.58 5.13
CA ASP A 10 -14.94 1.39 5.75
C ASP A 10 -14.80 2.89 5.51
N ALA A 11 -13.55 3.39 5.48
CA ALA A 11 -13.23 4.80 5.41
C ALA A 11 -12.01 5.10 4.53
N PHE A 12 -11.83 6.36 4.15
CA PHE A 12 -10.55 6.90 3.68
C PHE A 12 -10.00 7.92 4.68
N ALA A 13 -8.72 7.80 5.00
CA ALA A 13 -7.91 8.92 5.45
C ALA A 13 -7.74 9.89 4.27
N LEU A 14 -8.13 11.15 4.44
CA LEU A 14 -7.90 12.20 3.46
C LEU A 14 -6.65 12.96 3.89
N ASN A 15 -5.49 12.60 3.31
CA ASN A 15 -4.27 13.41 3.45
C ASN A 15 -4.56 14.82 2.90
N ILE A 16 -4.26 15.84 3.71
CA ILE A 16 -4.46 17.25 3.36
C ILE A 16 -3.27 18.13 3.73
N GLY A 17 -2.79 18.89 2.74
CA GLY A 17 -1.97 20.07 2.92
C GLY A 17 -2.81 21.33 3.14
N VAL A 18 -2.20 22.50 2.86
CA VAL A 18 -2.81 23.84 3.07
C VAL A 18 -3.20 24.54 1.76
N ASP A 19 -3.34 23.77 0.67
CA ASP A 19 -3.64 24.28 -0.67
C ASP A 19 -4.97 25.05 -0.77
N THR A 20 -5.02 26.02 -1.68
CA THR A 20 -6.18 26.90 -1.87
C THR A 20 -7.44 26.15 -2.31
N ASN A 21 -7.31 24.96 -2.88
CA ASN A 21 -8.41 24.10 -3.32
C ASN A 21 -8.76 22.97 -2.31
N THR A 22 -8.01 22.78 -1.23
CA THR A 22 -8.20 21.68 -0.25
C THR A 22 -9.64 21.60 0.23
N ASN A 23 -10.23 22.74 0.61
CA ASN A 23 -11.63 22.79 1.05
C ASN A 23 -12.61 22.27 -0.02
N GLN A 24 -12.44 22.65 -1.29
CA GLN A 24 -13.30 22.20 -2.38
C GLN A 24 -13.15 20.69 -2.62
N GLN A 25 -11.92 20.17 -2.60
CA GLN A 25 -11.66 18.74 -2.78
C GLN A 25 -12.24 17.91 -1.63
N LEU A 26 -12.15 18.40 -0.39
CA LEU A 26 -12.79 17.76 0.76
C LEU A 26 -14.32 17.73 0.62
N GLU A 27 -14.96 18.84 0.26
CA GLU A 27 -16.41 18.87 0.08
C GLU A 27 -16.88 17.85 -0.98
N LEU A 28 -16.15 17.72 -2.08
CA LEU A 28 -16.38 16.68 -3.11
C LEU A 28 -16.13 15.25 -2.58
N ALA A 29 -15.08 15.04 -1.79
CA ALA A 29 -14.75 13.73 -1.20
C ALA A 29 -15.80 13.27 -0.18
N TYR A 30 -16.23 14.16 0.72
CA TYR A 30 -17.29 13.88 1.70
C TYR A 30 -18.64 13.64 1.02
N GLU A 31 -18.99 14.40 -0.03
CA GLU A 31 -20.23 14.17 -0.79
C GLU A 31 -20.21 12.83 -1.53
N SER A 32 -19.09 12.49 -2.19
CA SER A 32 -18.90 11.18 -2.83
C SER A 32 -18.97 10.02 -1.83
N ALA A 33 -18.40 10.20 -0.64
CA ALA A 33 -18.50 9.23 0.45
C ALA A 33 -19.95 9.07 0.94
N ARG A 34 -20.67 10.18 1.15
CA ARG A 34 -22.10 10.20 1.54
C ARG A 34 -22.96 9.45 0.52
N GLN A 35 -22.86 9.78 -0.76
CA GLN A 35 -23.61 9.15 -1.85
C GLN A 35 -23.38 7.65 -1.98
N HIS A 36 -22.25 7.14 -1.47
CA HIS A 36 -21.89 5.73 -1.54
C HIS A 36 -21.86 5.02 -0.19
N SER A 37 -22.33 5.72 0.87
CA SER A 37 -22.29 5.29 2.27
C SER A 37 -20.93 4.67 2.66
N MET A 38 -19.87 5.39 2.29
CA MET A 38 -18.51 5.27 2.82
C MET A 38 -18.31 6.31 3.92
N LYS A 39 -17.28 6.14 4.74
CA LYS A 39 -16.79 7.17 5.64
C LYS A 39 -15.51 7.82 5.13
N VAL A 40 -15.18 8.98 5.68
CA VAL A 40 -13.91 9.70 5.47
C VAL A 40 -13.51 10.40 6.77
N PHE A 41 -12.22 10.68 6.94
CA PHE A 41 -11.70 11.53 8.00
C PHE A 41 -10.50 12.33 7.52
N LEU A 42 -10.15 13.39 8.25
CA LEU A 42 -9.02 14.25 7.91
C LEU A 42 -7.71 13.64 8.44
N SER A 43 -6.67 13.66 7.62
CA SER A 43 -5.28 13.37 8.01
C SER A 43 -4.40 14.55 7.64
N PHE A 44 -3.99 15.34 8.63
CA PHE A 44 -3.21 16.57 8.41
C PHE A 44 -1.74 16.24 8.12
N ASP A 45 -1.22 16.70 6.98
CA ASP A 45 0.16 16.39 6.54
C ASP A 45 1.16 17.47 7.01
N PHE A 46 2.07 17.10 7.91
CA PHE A 46 3.05 18.02 8.50
C PHE A 46 4.28 18.30 7.62
N ASN A 47 4.30 17.86 6.36
CA ASN A 47 5.12 18.51 5.34
C ASN A 47 4.58 19.92 4.99
N TRP A 48 3.31 20.20 5.31
CA TRP A 48 2.62 21.45 5.00
C TRP A 48 2.11 22.17 6.26
N TRP A 49 1.47 21.43 7.16
CA TRP A 49 0.99 21.93 8.46
C TRP A 49 2.13 22.09 9.47
N GLN A 50 1.99 23.05 10.38
CA GLN A 50 2.99 23.38 11.42
C GLN A 50 2.43 23.16 12.83
N ASN A 51 3.33 22.88 13.80
CA ASN A 51 2.95 22.53 15.17
C ASN A 51 2.26 23.66 15.96
N ASP A 52 2.40 24.91 15.53
CA ASP A 52 1.71 26.08 16.10
C ASP A 52 0.27 26.26 15.58
N GLN A 53 -0.12 25.57 14.50
CA GLN A 53 -1.44 25.65 13.86
C GLN A 53 -2.51 24.74 14.51
N ALA A 54 -2.35 24.42 15.80
CA ALA A 54 -3.27 23.54 16.50
C ALA A 54 -4.73 24.05 16.48
N PHE A 55 -4.92 25.38 16.53
CA PHE A 55 -6.24 25.99 16.50
C PHE A 55 -6.94 25.79 15.14
N GLU A 56 -6.23 26.06 14.04
CA GLU A 56 -6.72 25.91 12.67
C GLU A 56 -7.03 24.45 12.32
N ILE A 57 -6.21 23.51 12.80
CA ILE A 57 -6.48 22.07 12.72
C ILE A 57 -7.81 21.74 13.43
N GLY A 58 -8.02 22.29 14.64
CA GLY A 58 -9.25 22.13 15.40
C GLY A 58 -10.49 22.68 14.67
N GLU A 59 -10.43 23.93 14.18
CA GLU A 59 -11.52 24.53 13.39
C GLU A 59 -11.87 23.70 12.16
N MET A 60 -10.86 23.13 11.49
CA MET A 60 -11.06 22.28 10.33
C MET A 60 -11.73 20.93 10.68
N ILE A 61 -11.38 20.33 11.83
CA ILE A 61 -12.11 19.17 12.37
C ILE A 61 -13.57 19.55 12.68
N ALA A 62 -13.80 20.70 13.33
CA ALA A 62 -15.14 21.17 13.68
C ALA A 62 -16.05 21.34 12.44
N ARG A 63 -15.51 21.91 11.35
CA ARG A 63 -16.21 22.10 10.07
C ARG A 63 -16.80 20.81 9.51
N PHE A 64 -16.04 19.71 9.57
CA PHE A 64 -16.44 18.42 9.00
C PHE A 64 -17.09 17.45 10.01
N ALA A 65 -16.94 17.69 11.33
CA ALA A 65 -17.47 16.85 12.40
C ALA A 65 -18.98 16.51 12.26
N THR A 66 -19.78 17.44 11.74
CA THR A 66 -21.24 17.27 11.57
C THR A 66 -21.65 16.69 10.21
N TRP A 67 -20.71 16.46 9.28
CA TRP A 67 -21.02 15.99 7.94
C TRP A 67 -21.39 14.49 7.95
N PRO A 68 -22.43 14.05 7.21
CA PRO A 68 -22.91 12.66 7.28
C PRO A 68 -21.87 11.58 6.94
N ALA A 69 -20.84 11.93 6.16
CA ALA A 69 -19.75 11.04 5.77
C ALA A 69 -18.54 11.05 6.71
N GLN A 70 -18.50 11.92 7.72
CA GLN A 70 -17.45 11.90 8.74
C GLN A 70 -17.42 10.54 9.45
N LEU A 71 -16.22 9.98 9.61
CA LEU A 71 -15.99 8.81 10.45
C LEU A 71 -16.17 9.22 11.91
N ILE A 72 -17.14 8.59 12.58
CA ILE A 72 -17.42 8.73 14.00
C ILE A 72 -17.11 7.38 14.65
N VAL A 73 -16.30 7.38 15.71
CA VAL A 73 -15.96 6.18 16.49
C VAL A 73 -16.09 6.52 17.97
N ASP A 74 -16.71 5.66 18.77
CA ASP A 74 -17.01 5.89 20.20
C ASP A 74 -17.75 7.22 20.46
N ASN A 75 -18.62 7.63 19.53
CA ASN A 75 -19.31 8.94 19.51
C ASN A 75 -18.37 10.16 19.42
N LYS A 76 -17.13 9.98 18.93
CA LYS A 76 -16.15 11.03 18.69
C LYS A 76 -15.83 11.18 17.20
N THR A 77 -15.55 12.41 16.76
CA THR A 77 -15.02 12.72 15.43
C THR A 77 -13.62 12.12 15.29
N PHE A 78 -13.40 11.25 14.30
CA PHE A 78 -12.08 10.70 14.02
C PHE A 78 -11.21 11.69 13.25
N ALA A 79 -9.96 11.86 13.65
CA ALA A 79 -8.93 12.61 12.92
C ALA A 79 -7.53 12.02 13.16
N SER A 80 -6.64 12.20 12.19
CA SER A 80 -5.26 11.69 12.19
C SER A 80 -4.30 12.75 11.63
N THR A 81 -3.02 12.40 11.52
CA THR A 81 -1.96 13.21 10.92
C THR A 81 -0.98 12.30 10.16
N PHE A 82 -0.23 12.88 9.22
CA PHE A 82 1.05 12.35 8.79
C PHE A 82 2.16 13.20 9.43
N GLY A 83 2.87 12.66 10.41
CA GLY A 83 3.83 13.42 11.22
C GLY A 83 3.14 14.33 12.24
N GLY A 84 3.79 15.43 12.62
CA GLY A 84 3.29 16.37 13.62
C GLY A 84 3.83 16.14 15.03
N ASP A 85 5.02 15.54 15.15
CA ASP A 85 5.73 15.41 16.42
C ASP A 85 5.94 16.79 17.06
N GLY A 86 5.22 17.05 18.16
CA GLY A 86 5.21 18.35 18.84
C GLY A 86 3.97 19.22 18.59
N LEU A 87 2.99 18.78 17.79
CA LEU A 87 1.65 19.37 17.75
C LEU A 87 1.04 19.36 19.17
N ASN A 88 0.38 20.44 19.57
CA ASN A 88 -0.44 20.47 20.79
C ASN A 88 -1.83 19.87 20.52
N VAL A 89 -1.95 18.55 20.65
CA VAL A 89 -3.21 17.82 20.41
C VAL A 89 -4.29 18.23 21.40
N SER A 90 -3.93 18.60 22.63
CA SER A 90 -4.86 19.17 23.60
C SER A 90 -5.57 20.42 23.05
N ALA A 91 -4.81 21.39 22.52
CA ALA A 91 -5.34 22.62 21.95
C ALA A 91 -6.16 22.38 20.67
N ALA A 92 -5.73 21.45 19.81
CA ALA A 92 -6.49 21.08 18.61
C ALA A 92 -7.86 20.47 18.94
N LYS A 93 -7.93 19.63 19.98
CA LYS A 93 -9.19 19.03 20.47
C LYS A 93 -10.09 20.06 21.15
N GLU A 94 -9.53 21.05 21.84
CA GLU A 94 -10.28 22.17 22.41
C GLU A 94 -10.87 23.08 21.32
N ALA A 95 -10.05 23.49 20.34
CA ALA A 95 -10.48 24.31 19.21
C ALA A 95 -11.52 23.63 18.32
N ALA A 96 -11.51 22.29 18.23
CA ALA A 96 -12.53 21.51 17.54
C ALA A 96 -13.94 21.59 18.18
N GLY A 97 -14.05 22.01 19.46
CA GLY A 97 -15.33 22.24 20.14
C GLY A 97 -16.25 21.01 20.26
N THR A 98 -15.76 19.81 19.98
CA THR A 98 -16.51 18.56 19.87
C THR A 98 -15.67 17.39 20.40
N PRO A 99 -16.25 16.26 20.84
CA PRO A 99 -15.47 15.08 21.19
C PRO A 99 -14.69 14.55 19.97
N VAL A 100 -13.35 14.56 20.04
CA VAL A 100 -12.46 14.07 18.99
C VAL A 100 -11.72 12.81 19.47
N LEU A 101 -11.59 11.81 18.59
CA LEU A 101 -10.68 10.68 18.71
C LEU A 101 -9.49 10.97 17.81
N PHE A 102 -8.41 11.48 18.39
CA PHE A 102 -7.23 11.92 17.66
C PHE A 102 -6.16 10.81 17.69
N VAL A 103 -5.83 10.26 16.52
CA VAL A 103 -5.00 9.06 16.36
C VAL A 103 -3.86 9.31 15.36
N PRO A 104 -2.90 10.20 15.67
CA PRO A 104 -1.90 10.71 14.75
C PRO A 104 -0.75 9.73 14.43
N ASN A 105 -0.01 9.97 13.34
CA ASN A 105 1.26 9.31 13.02
C ASN A 105 2.43 10.03 13.72
N LEU A 106 2.69 9.68 14.98
CA LEU A 106 3.78 10.25 15.79
C LEU A 106 4.80 9.17 16.16
N GLN A 107 6.07 9.58 16.22
CA GLN A 107 7.21 8.73 16.54
C GLN A 107 7.23 8.38 18.04
N VAL A 108 7.02 7.10 18.36
CA VAL A 108 7.01 6.60 19.75
C VAL A 108 8.33 6.82 20.48
N GLU A 109 9.43 6.88 19.73
CA GLU A 109 10.79 7.17 20.19
C GLU A 109 11.02 8.63 20.62
N LEU A 110 10.17 9.57 20.16
CA LEU A 110 10.22 10.98 20.58
C LEU A 110 9.38 11.26 21.84
N GLY A 111 8.62 10.26 22.29
CA GLY A 111 7.72 10.36 23.44
C GLY A 111 6.31 10.80 23.05
N LEU A 112 5.32 10.40 23.86
CA LEU A 112 3.91 10.59 23.54
C LEU A 112 3.29 11.75 24.32
N GLU A 113 2.59 12.66 23.64
CA GLU A 113 1.70 13.61 24.31
C GLU A 113 0.59 12.82 25.04
N ALA A 114 0.27 13.23 26.27
CA ALA A 114 -0.77 12.59 27.07
C ALA A 114 -2.18 12.68 26.45
N ALA A 115 -2.40 13.60 25.52
CA ALA A 115 -3.72 13.91 24.96
C ALA A 115 -4.13 13.08 23.73
N VAL A 116 -3.20 12.34 23.11
CA VAL A 116 -3.53 11.46 21.98
C VAL A 116 -4.38 10.28 22.45
N ASP A 117 -5.49 10.02 21.75
CA ASP A 117 -6.37 8.89 22.06
C ASP A 117 -5.77 7.56 21.57
N GLY A 118 -4.86 7.61 20.60
CA GLY A 118 -4.16 6.46 20.03
C GLY A 118 -3.03 6.90 19.10
N LEU A 119 -2.46 5.98 18.34
CA LEU A 119 -1.44 6.27 17.32
C LEU A 119 -1.61 5.41 16.07
N PHE A 120 -1.20 5.98 14.95
CA PHE A 120 -0.92 5.29 13.70
C PHE A 120 0.59 5.10 13.55
N ASN A 121 1.04 3.92 13.10
CA ASN A 121 2.40 3.75 12.60
C ASN A 121 2.35 3.75 11.08
N TRP A 122 2.96 4.72 10.40
CA TRP A 122 2.99 4.72 8.92
C TRP A 122 4.00 3.73 8.32
N MET A 123 5.01 3.26 9.07
CA MET A 123 6.04 2.36 8.56
C MET A 123 5.48 0.95 8.27
N ALA A 124 4.99 0.76 7.04
CA ALA A 124 4.36 -0.46 6.56
C ALA A 124 5.34 -1.51 5.99
N TRP A 125 6.65 -1.23 6.01
CA TRP A 125 7.71 -2.05 5.40
C TRP A 125 8.96 -2.14 6.29
N PRO A 126 9.80 -3.18 6.12
CA PRO A 126 11.11 -3.25 6.77
C PRO A 126 12.00 -2.05 6.41
N HIS A 127 12.60 -1.42 7.41
CA HIS A 127 13.37 -0.18 7.27
C HIS A 127 14.57 -0.14 8.23
N ASN A 128 15.47 0.83 8.09
CA ASN A 128 16.63 0.98 8.97
C ASN A 128 16.38 1.81 10.26
N GLY A 129 15.12 2.00 10.65
CA GLY A 129 14.75 2.88 11.76
C GLY A 129 14.69 4.38 11.42
N ARG A 130 14.90 4.80 10.16
CA ARG A 130 14.90 6.23 9.76
C ARG A 130 14.17 6.50 8.42
N ASN A 131 13.10 5.77 8.16
CA ASN A 131 12.37 5.79 6.88
C ASN A 131 13.30 5.67 5.65
N LYS A 132 14.20 4.67 5.67
CA LYS A 132 15.17 4.32 4.62
C LYS A 132 15.38 2.81 4.59
N ALA A 133 15.89 2.29 3.47
CA ALA A 133 16.00 0.85 3.26
C ALA A 133 16.88 0.18 4.33
N PRO A 134 16.60 -1.08 4.71
CA PRO A 134 17.40 -1.79 5.69
C PRO A 134 18.88 -1.85 5.35
N THR A 135 19.71 -1.83 6.38
CA THR A 135 21.17 -1.92 6.28
C THR A 135 21.66 -3.12 7.08
N THR A 136 22.90 -3.56 6.85
CA THR A 136 23.54 -4.64 7.62
C THR A 136 23.54 -4.41 9.13
N HIS A 137 23.44 -3.15 9.59
CA HIS A 137 23.48 -2.77 11.00
C HIS A 137 22.12 -2.38 11.59
N ASN A 138 21.14 -2.02 10.76
CA ASN A 138 19.82 -1.57 11.20
C ASN A 138 18.77 -2.15 10.25
N ASN A 139 17.93 -3.03 10.78
CA ASN A 139 16.78 -3.62 10.12
C ASN A 139 15.67 -3.77 11.16
N VAL A 140 14.58 -3.02 10.96
CA VAL A 140 13.39 -2.96 11.81
C VAL A 140 12.25 -3.50 10.96
N SER A 141 11.62 -4.60 11.38
CA SER A 141 10.45 -5.18 10.71
C SER A 141 9.18 -4.42 11.08
N VAL A 142 8.12 -4.61 10.29
CA VAL A 142 6.80 -4.01 10.58
C VAL A 142 6.29 -4.48 11.95
N GLY A 143 6.48 -5.76 12.27
CA GLY A 143 6.16 -6.34 13.58
C GLY A 143 7.02 -5.80 14.73
N ASP A 144 8.22 -5.26 14.48
CA ASP A 144 8.98 -4.54 15.51
C ASP A 144 8.34 -3.18 15.82
N GLY A 145 7.91 -2.48 14.77
CA GLY A 145 7.06 -1.28 14.86
C GLY A 145 5.79 -1.54 15.66
N ASP A 146 5.02 -2.59 15.31
CA ASP A 146 3.80 -2.95 16.06
C ASP A 146 4.08 -3.11 17.56
N ARG A 147 5.15 -3.82 17.94
CA ARG A 147 5.49 -4.05 19.35
C ARG A 147 5.87 -2.76 20.07
N ALA A 148 6.60 -1.85 19.40
CA ALA A 148 6.93 -0.54 19.96
C ALA A 148 5.67 0.32 20.19
N TYR A 149 4.78 0.40 19.20
CA TYR A 149 3.55 1.18 19.28
C TYR A 149 2.55 0.60 20.29
N VAL A 150 2.27 -0.71 20.25
CA VAL A 150 1.37 -1.37 21.22
C VAL A 150 1.89 -1.21 22.65
N HIS A 151 3.21 -1.28 22.87
CA HIS A 151 3.81 -1.03 24.17
C HIS A 151 3.62 0.42 24.64
N ALA A 152 3.98 1.41 23.80
CA ALA A 152 3.87 2.83 24.13
C ALA A 152 2.40 3.31 24.31
N LEU A 153 1.46 2.67 23.63
CA LEU A 153 0.03 2.95 23.74
C LEU A 153 -0.59 2.45 25.05
N ALA A 154 -0.02 1.41 25.68
CA ALA A 154 -0.47 0.84 26.95
C ALA A 154 -1.98 0.51 26.97
N GLY A 155 -2.52 -0.02 25.88
CA GLY A 155 -3.94 -0.37 25.70
C GLY A 155 -4.80 0.71 25.02
N ARG A 156 -4.24 1.87 24.69
CA ARG A 156 -4.88 2.82 23.77
C ARG A 156 -4.95 2.27 22.34
N PRO A 157 -5.94 2.69 21.53
CA PRO A 157 -6.06 2.38 20.11
C PRO A 157 -4.75 2.47 19.30
N TYR A 158 -4.48 1.41 18.55
CA TYR A 158 -3.43 1.34 17.53
C TYR A 158 -4.06 1.22 16.14
N ILE A 159 -3.55 2.00 15.18
CA ILE A 159 -3.75 1.75 13.74
C ILE A 159 -2.51 1.05 13.21
N ALA A 160 -2.64 -0.22 12.86
CA ALA A 160 -1.55 -0.99 12.28
C ALA A 160 -1.47 -0.71 10.75
N PRO A 161 -0.27 -0.47 10.20
CA PRO A 161 -0.11 -0.29 8.76
C PRO A 161 -0.13 -1.63 8.03
N VAL A 162 -0.65 -1.61 6.80
CA VAL A 162 -0.40 -2.63 5.78
C VAL A 162 -0.13 -1.96 4.44
N SER A 163 0.85 -2.47 3.70
CA SER A 163 1.14 -2.02 2.33
C SER A 163 1.79 -3.13 1.50
N PRO A 164 1.58 -3.19 0.17
CA PRO A 164 2.16 -4.25 -0.65
C PRO A 164 3.56 -3.96 -1.19
N TRP A 165 3.94 -2.70 -1.41
CA TRP A 165 5.17 -2.32 -2.15
C TRP A 165 5.59 -0.90 -1.78
N PHE A 166 6.85 -0.53 -2.00
CA PHE A 166 7.29 0.89 -1.98
C PHE A 166 8.45 1.07 -2.93
N PHE A 167 8.30 1.96 -3.91
CA PHE A 167 9.39 2.37 -4.79
C PHE A 167 9.16 3.79 -5.31
N THR A 168 10.20 4.61 -5.26
CA THR A 168 10.17 5.98 -5.79
C THR A 168 11.47 6.30 -6.53
N HIS A 169 11.38 7.07 -7.62
CA HIS A 169 12.49 7.33 -8.53
C HIS A 169 12.36 8.70 -9.22
N PHE A 170 12.13 9.72 -8.40
CA PHE A 170 12.14 11.12 -8.82
C PHE A 170 13.59 11.65 -8.89
N GLY A 171 14.04 12.02 -10.09
CA GLY A 171 15.33 12.67 -10.35
C GLY A 171 15.25 14.21 -10.39
N PRO A 172 16.19 14.89 -11.07
CA PRO A 172 16.25 16.35 -11.17
C PRO A 172 15.09 17.00 -11.96
N GLU A 173 14.17 16.24 -12.53
CA GLU A 173 12.95 16.76 -13.17
C GLU A 173 11.97 17.40 -12.17
N VAL A 174 12.10 17.12 -10.86
CA VAL A 174 11.26 17.69 -9.80
C VAL A 174 12.11 18.34 -8.70
N SER A 175 11.48 19.21 -7.91
CA SER A 175 12.11 19.84 -6.74
C SER A 175 12.19 18.94 -5.51
N PHE A 176 11.52 17.78 -5.52
CA PHE A 176 11.36 16.85 -4.40
C PHE A 176 11.93 15.45 -4.73
N SER A 177 13.13 15.40 -5.32
CA SER A 177 13.76 14.16 -5.77
C SER A 177 13.92 13.10 -4.67
N LYS A 178 13.65 11.84 -5.01
CA LYS A 178 13.62 10.65 -4.13
C LYS A 178 14.02 9.42 -4.95
N ASN A 179 14.92 8.57 -4.46
CA ASN A 179 15.36 7.39 -5.24
C ASN A 179 15.68 6.17 -4.35
N TRP A 180 14.67 5.35 -4.05
CA TRP A 180 14.81 4.18 -3.17
C TRP A 180 13.66 3.17 -3.29
N VAL A 181 13.88 1.96 -2.77
CA VAL A 181 12.91 0.84 -2.70
C VAL A 181 13.00 0.14 -1.33
N PHE A 182 11.84 -0.24 -0.75
CA PHE A 182 11.82 -1.08 0.46
C PHE A 182 11.65 -2.57 0.11
N PRO A 183 12.11 -3.49 0.98
CA PRO A 183 11.83 -4.91 0.83
C PRO A 183 10.33 -5.15 0.97
N ALA A 184 9.71 -5.73 -0.05
CA ALA A 184 8.26 -5.90 -0.10
C ALA A 184 7.79 -7.23 -0.73
N ASP A 185 8.69 -7.95 -1.42
CA ASP A 185 8.57 -9.31 -1.96
C ASP A 185 7.25 -10.07 -1.68
N LEU A 186 7.14 -10.81 -0.56
CA LEU A 186 5.90 -11.47 -0.10
C LEU A 186 5.17 -10.72 1.02
N LEU A 187 5.64 -9.52 1.37
CA LEU A 187 5.23 -8.75 2.54
C LEU A 187 3.72 -8.56 2.64
N TRP A 188 3.02 -8.31 1.52
CA TRP A 188 1.57 -8.13 1.54
C TRP A 188 0.82 -9.31 2.16
N TYR A 189 1.21 -10.54 1.81
CA TYR A 189 0.58 -11.76 2.33
C TYR A 189 0.96 -12.02 3.79
N GLU A 190 2.26 -11.90 4.08
CA GLU A 190 2.81 -12.13 5.41
C GLU A 190 2.21 -11.15 6.40
N ARG A 191 2.15 -9.87 6.01
CA ARG A 191 1.61 -8.78 6.81
C ARG A 191 0.11 -8.94 7.09
N TRP A 192 -0.70 -9.34 6.11
CA TRP A 192 -2.11 -9.65 6.39
C TRP A 192 -2.28 -10.81 7.37
N SER A 193 -1.38 -11.79 7.34
CA SER A 193 -1.36 -12.89 8.32
C SER A 193 -0.96 -12.40 9.72
N GLU A 194 0.03 -11.50 9.83
CA GLU A 194 0.39 -10.82 11.08
C GLU A 194 -0.77 -10.01 11.67
N ILE A 195 -1.52 -9.27 10.85
CA ILE A 195 -2.70 -8.49 11.28
C ILE A 195 -3.78 -9.40 11.89
N LEU A 196 -4.03 -10.58 11.31
CA LEU A 196 -4.98 -11.54 11.88
C LEU A 196 -4.53 -12.11 13.22
N ALA A 197 -3.22 -12.19 13.47
CA ALA A 197 -2.67 -12.59 14.76
C ALA A 197 -2.63 -11.44 15.79
N LEU A 198 -2.32 -10.21 15.35
CA LEU A 198 -2.20 -9.01 16.18
C LEU A 198 -3.56 -8.50 16.66
N GLN A 199 -4.61 -8.60 15.83
CA GLN A 199 -5.95 -8.06 16.09
C GLN A 199 -5.93 -6.60 16.58
N PRO A 200 -5.26 -5.66 15.87
CA PRO A 200 -5.24 -4.26 16.23
C PRO A 200 -6.64 -3.66 16.16
N ARG A 201 -6.88 -2.54 16.85
CA ARG A 201 -8.21 -1.89 16.82
C ARG A 201 -8.58 -1.39 15.42
N PHE A 202 -7.59 -0.89 14.68
CA PHE A 202 -7.73 -0.41 13.32
C PHE A 202 -6.58 -0.90 12.44
N VAL A 203 -6.82 -0.94 11.13
CA VAL A 203 -5.82 -1.26 10.11
C VAL A 203 -5.94 -0.19 9.02
N GLU A 204 -4.82 0.39 8.61
CA GLU A 204 -4.77 1.35 7.50
C GLU A 204 -3.97 0.79 6.33
N ILE A 205 -4.60 0.77 5.15
CA ILE A 205 -3.96 0.36 3.90
C ILE A 205 -3.25 1.59 3.32
N VAL A 206 -1.92 1.58 3.41
CA VAL A 206 -1.03 2.61 2.87
C VAL A 206 -0.60 2.19 1.47
N SER A 207 -1.12 2.74 0.37
CA SER A 207 -2.17 3.75 0.26
C SER A 207 -3.21 3.33 -0.78
N TRP A 208 -4.22 4.19 -1.00
CA TRP A 208 -5.16 3.99 -2.11
C TRP A 208 -4.57 4.43 -3.46
N ASN A 209 -3.85 5.55 -3.51
CA ASN A 209 -3.52 6.24 -4.77
C ASN A 209 -2.23 7.09 -4.70
N ASP A 210 -1.28 6.74 -3.83
CA ASP A 210 0.07 7.30 -3.94
C ASP A 210 0.83 6.57 -5.04
N TYR A 211 0.79 7.15 -6.23
CA TYR A 211 1.37 6.56 -7.43
C TYR A 211 2.89 6.77 -7.49
N GLY A 212 3.37 7.96 -7.12
CA GLY A 212 4.79 8.31 -7.16
C GLY A 212 5.66 7.45 -6.25
N GLU A 213 5.12 7.00 -5.12
CA GLU A 213 5.79 6.12 -4.16
C GLU A 213 5.47 4.63 -4.36
N SER A 214 4.75 4.30 -5.43
CA SER A 214 4.42 2.94 -5.88
C SER A 214 3.70 2.04 -4.86
N HIS A 215 3.15 2.62 -3.79
CA HIS A 215 2.45 1.89 -2.73
C HIS A 215 0.92 1.97 -2.81
N TYR A 216 0.39 2.53 -3.90
CA TYR A 216 -1.02 2.49 -4.23
C TYR A 216 -1.55 1.05 -4.34
N THR A 217 -2.75 0.83 -3.83
CA THR A 217 -3.51 -0.42 -3.99
C THR A 217 -4.72 -0.23 -4.91
N GLY A 218 -5.20 1.00 -5.07
CA GLY A 218 -6.35 1.33 -5.91
C GLY A 218 -6.05 1.22 -7.41
N PRO A 219 -7.09 1.21 -8.26
CA PRO A 219 -6.93 1.08 -9.70
C PRO A 219 -6.17 2.25 -10.31
N LEU A 220 -5.31 1.98 -11.31
CA LEU A 220 -4.68 2.99 -12.18
C LEU A 220 -5.71 3.66 -13.11
N HIS A 221 -6.60 4.45 -12.52
CA HIS A 221 -7.63 5.21 -13.23
C HIS A 221 -7.72 6.62 -12.64
N THR A 222 -6.68 7.41 -12.90
CA THR A 222 -6.55 8.78 -12.41
C THR A 222 -6.66 9.79 -13.55
N LEU A 223 -7.22 10.97 -13.24
CA LEU A 223 -7.21 12.15 -14.12
C LEU A 223 -6.01 13.06 -13.83
N HIS A 224 -5.01 12.55 -13.09
CA HIS A 224 -3.86 13.30 -12.63
C HIS A 224 -2.97 13.76 -13.80
N THR A 225 -2.47 14.98 -13.70
CA THR A 225 -1.38 15.50 -14.53
C THR A 225 -0.07 14.88 -14.04
N ASP A 226 0.70 14.28 -14.95
CA ASP A 226 1.97 13.62 -14.60
C ASP A 226 2.88 14.50 -13.73
N ASP A 227 3.22 13.99 -12.54
CA ASP A 227 4.15 14.60 -11.57
C ASP A 227 5.61 14.15 -11.81
N GLY A 228 5.84 13.34 -12.84
CA GLY A 228 7.10 12.68 -13.16
C GLY A 228 7.02 11.16 -12.99
N SER A 229 6.05 10.65 -12.22
CA SER A 229 5.93 9.22 -11.91
C SER A 229 5.42 8.36 -13.05
N SER A 230 4.82 8.93 -14.10
CA SER A 230 4.24 8.16 -15.21
C SER A 230 5.23 7.19 -15.86
N LYS A 231 6.54 7.55 -15.84
CA LYS A 231 7.65 6.73 -16.36
C LYS A 231 7.78 5.35 -15.69
N TRP A 232 7.38 5.21 -14.42
CA TRP A 232 7.40 3.93 -13.70
C TRP A 232 6.02 3.42 -13.24
N VAL A 233 5.00 4.27 -13.27
CA VAL A 233 3.62 3.96 -12.87
C VAL A 233 2.77 3.43 -14.04
N ASN A 234 2.96 3.95 -15.25
CA ASN A 234 2.08 3.58 -16.37
C ASN A 234 2.13 2.08 -16.67
N ASP A 235 0.94 1.51 -16.91
CA ASP A 235 0.73 0.08 -17.15
C ASP A 235 1.20 -0.86 -16.02
N MET A 236 1.26 -0.39 -14.77
CA MET A 236 1.63 -1.18 -13.58
C MET A 236 0.42 -1.37 -12.64
N PRO A 237 -0.64 -2.10 -13.04
CA PRO A 237 -1.80 -2.32 -12.17
C PRO A 237 -1.39 -2.99 -10.86
N HIS A 238 -2.09 -2.63 -9.78
CA HIS A 238 -1.92 -3.19 -8.43
C HIS A 238 -3.21 -3.84 -7.88
N ASP A 239 -4.30 -3.88 -8.66
CA ASP A 239 -5.63 -4.35 -8.27
C ASP A 239 -5.67 -5.78 -7.68
N GLY A 240 -4.73 -6.63 -8.09
CA GLY A 240 -4.60 -8.00 -7.58
C GLY A 240 -4.38 -8.05 -6.06
N TRP A 241 -3.66 -7.08 -5.50
CA TRP A 241 -3.42 -7.01 -4.05
C TRP A 241 -4.69 -6.65 -3.25
N LEU A 242 -5.57 -5.81 -3.78
CA LEU A 242 -6.87 -5.55 -3.15
C LEU A 242 -7.78 -6.78 -3.15
N GLU A 243 -7.84 -7.51 -4.26
CA GLU A 243 -8.58 -8.78 -4.31
C GLU A 243 -8.00 -9.81 -3.34
N MET A 244 -6.66 -9.90 -3.24
CA MET A 244 -5.99 -10.77 -2.27
C MET A 244 -6.38 -10.43 -0.82
N ALA A 245 -6.44 -9.15 -0.48
CA ALA A 245 -6.74 -8.67 0.88
C ALA A 245 -8.20 -8.88 1.30
N LYS A 246 -9.14 -8.96 0.36
CA LYS A 246 -10.59 -9.05 0.62
C LYS A 246 -10.99 -10.13 1.65
N PRO A 247 -10.57 -11.41 1.54
CA PRO A 247 -10.88 -12.42 2.58
C PRO A 247 -10.16 -12.16 3.91
N PHE A 248 -8.97 -11.55 3.92
CA PHE A 248 -8.27 -11.16 5.15
C PHE A 248 -8.99 -10.00 5.87
N ILE A 249 -9.47 -8.99 5.14
CA ILE A 249 -10.31 -7.91 5.69
C ILE A 249 -11.59 -8.49 6.32
N ALA A 250 -12.22 -9.46 5.67
CA ALA A 250 -13.40 -10.15 6.21
C ALA A 250 -13.08 -10.97 7.46
N ALA A 251 -11.95 -11.69 7.48
CA ALA A 251 -11.49 -12.45 8.63
C ALA A 251 -11.14 -11.56 9.82
N PHE A 252 -10.40 -10.46 9.59
CA PHE A 252 -10.04 -9.47 10.60
C PHE A 252 -11.30 -8.90 11.28
N LYS A 253 -12.29 -8.46 10.49
CA LYS A 253 -13.56 -7.94 11.01
C LYS A 253 -14.39 -8.95 11.79
N ALA A 254 -14.17 -10.24 11.58
CA ALA A 254 -14.82 -11.32 12.30
C ALA A 254 -14.01 -11.86 13.50
N GLY A 255 -12.82 -11.30 13.78
CA GLY A 255 -11.90 -11.82 14.79
C GLY A 255 -11.35 -13.22 14.46
N ALA A 256 -11.35 -13.61 13.19
CA ALA A 256 -10.91 -14.93 12.74
C ALA A 256 -9.38 -14.96 12.51
N PRO A 257 -8.69 -16.05 12.91
CA PRO A 257 -7.24 -16.16 12.79
C PRO A 257 -6.74 -16.53 11.38
N SER A 258 -7.65 -16.74 10.42
CA SER A 258 -7.32 -17.16 9.05
C SER A 258 -8.37 -16.63 8.04
N PRO A 259 -7.96 -16.31 6.80
CA PRO A 259 -8.85 -15.92 5.71
C PRO A 259 -9.69 -17.08 5.13
N ASP A 260 -9.37 -18.35 5.42
CA ASP A 260 -9.78 -19.49 4.60
C ASP A 260 -11.31 -19.63 4.47
N ASN A 261 -12.05 -19.41 5.57
CA ASN A 261 -13.52 -19.46 5.59
C ASN A 261 -14.19 -18.30 4.83
N TYR A 262 -13.42 -17.29 4.41
CA TYR A 262 -13.87 -16.11 3.67
C TYR A 262 -13.49 -16.15 2.18
N ILE A 263 -12.74 -17.17 1.74
CA ILE A 263 -12.40 -17.43 0.34
C ILE A 263 -13.61 -18.05 -0.38
N THR A 264 -14.30 -17.23 -1.18
CA THR A 264 -15.57 -17.60 -1.82
C THR A 264 -15.44 -18.06 -3.29
N SER A 265 -14.28 -17.83 -3.91
CA SER A 265 -13.92 -18.23 -5.28
C SER A 265 -12.45 -18.59 -5.37
N ASP A 266 -12.10 -19.55 -6.23
CA ASP A 266 -10.69 -19.81 -6.55
C ASP A 266 -10.07 -18.62 -7.30
N GLN A 267 -8.94 -18.11 -6.84
CA GLN A 267 -8.19 -17.00 -7.44
C GLN A 267 -6.68 -17.28 -7.40
N LEU A 268 -5.94 -16.66 -8.33
CA LEU A 268 -4.48 -16.67 -8.34
C LEU A 268 -3.96 -15.25 -8.54
N ILE A 269 -3.40 -14.66 -7.49
CA ILE A 269 -2.81 -13.32 -7.50
C ILE A 269 -1.31 -13.47 -7.77
N TYR A 270 -0.74 -12.61 -8.60
CA TYR A 270 0.68 -12.65 -8.95
C TYR A 270 1.27 -11.25 -9.13
N TRP A 271 2.56 -11.10 -8.83
CA TRP A 271 3.31 -9.87 -9.08
C TRP A 271 4.80 -10.11 -9.30
N TYR A 272 5.46 -9.18 -10.00
CA TYR A 272 6.90 -9.18 -10.29
C TYR A 272 7.35 -7.81 -10.81
N ARG A 273 8.66 -7.54 -10.81
CA ARG A 273 9.25 -6.31 -11.40
C ARG A 273 9.32 -6.41 -12.93
N PRO A 274 9.28 -5.29 -13.68
CA PRO A 274 9.31 -5.31 -15.14
C PRO A 274 10.65 -5.77 -15.72
N ALA A 275 11.74 -5.74 -14.95
CA ALA A 275 13.07 -6.23 -15.32
C ALA A 275 13.82 -6.79 -14.09
N PRO A 276 14.85 -7.64 -14.28
CA PRO A 276 15.75 -8.06 -13.22
C PRO A 276 16.41 -6.87 -12.50
N ARG A 277 16.60 -6.97 -11.17
CA ARG A 277 17.21 -5.90 -10.35
C ARG A 277 18.65 -5.55 -10.76
N GLY A 278 19.33 -6.50 -11.41
CA GLY A 278 20.68 -6.34 -11.94
C GLY A 278 20.76 -5.82 -13.37
N GLN A 279 19.62 -5.53 -14.03
CA GLN A 279 19.58 -4.84 -15.31
C GLN A 279 20.38 -3.55 -15.21
N ASP A 280 21.16 -3.20 -16.23
CA ASP A 280 21.93 -1.96 -16.27
C ASP A 280 21.17 -0.89 -17.07
N CYS A 281 20.98 0.28 -16.45
CA CYS A 281 20.26 1.44 -16.99
C CYS A 281 21.08 2.74 -16.91
N ASP A 282 22.34 2.68 -16.46
CA ASP A 282 23.17 3.87 -16.16
C ASP A 282 23.25 4.89 -17.31
N SER A 283 23.16 4.43 -18.56
CA SER A 283 23.25 5.29 -19.76
C SER A 283 21.98 6.08 -20.10
N THR A 284 20.83 5.75 -19.50
CA THR A 284 19.52 6.36 -19.80
C THR A 284 18.74 6.81 -18.56
N ASP A 285 19.16 6.37 -17.38
CA ASP A 285 18.43 6.57 -16.13
C ASP A 285 18.54 8.02 -15.62
N THR A 286 17.44 8.54 -15.04
CA THR A 286 17.34 9.97 -14.68
C THR A 286 17.99 10.27 -13.31
N CYS A 287 18.23 9.25 -12.47
CA CYS A 287 18.86 9.40 -11.15
C CYS A 287 20.40 9.26 -11.16
N MET A 288 21.01 9.16 -12.34
CA MET A 288 22.47 9.04 -12.53
C MET A 288 23.23 10.37 -12.42
N VAL A 289 22.55 11.45 -12.03
CA VAL A 289 23.11 12.79 -11.85
C VAL A 289 22.70 13.37 -10.49
N SER A 290 23.30 14.49 -10.07
CA SER A 290 22.88 15.19 -8.86
C SER A 290 21.50 15.84 -9.04
N ALA A 291 20.64 15.72 -8.03
CA ALA A 291 19.33 16.36 -7.95
C ALA A 291 19.17 17.11 -6.60
N ASN A 292 18.00 17.69 -6.33
CA ASN A 292 17.74 18.24 -5.00
C ASN A 292 17.69 17.10 -3.96
N ASN A 293 18.39 17.27 -2.84
CA ASN A 293 18.41 16.31 -1.74
C ASN A 293 18.19 17.00 -0.37
N SER A 294 17.39 18.08 -0.34
CA SER A 294 17.08 18.81 0.89
C SER A 294 16.38 17.96 1.96
N SER A 295 15.66 16.89 1.57
CA SER A 295 15.05 15.93 2.49
C SER A 295 15.96 14.78 2.92
N GLY A 296 17.04 14.50 2.19
CA GLY A 296 17.86 13.31 2.39
C GLY A 296 17.29 12.03 1.78
N ASP A 297 16.29 12.12 0.90
CA ASP A 297 15.64 10.98 0.24
C ASP A 297 16.21 10.64 -1.14
N TYR A 298 17.07 11.50 -1.70
CA TYR A 298 17.67 11.28 -3.01
C TYR A 298 19.03 10.57 -2.89
N PHE A 299 19.13 9.42 -3.53
CA PHE A 299 20.37 8.64 -3.64
C PHE A 299 20.80 8.66 -5.12
N LEU A 300 22.03 9.10 -5.39
CA LEU A 300 22.55 9.15 -6.76
C LEU A 300 22.89 7.73 -7.23
N GLY A 301 22.35 7.33 -8.38
CA GLY A 301 22.56 6.02 -8.99
C GLY A 301 21.33 5.12 -8.97
N ARG A 302 21.54 3.82 -8.78
CA ARG A 302 20.46 2.84 -8.55
C ARG A 302 19.71 3.16 -7.25
N PRO A 303 18.39 2.87 -7.17
CA PRO A 303 17.59 3.13 -5.98
C PRO A 303 18.24 2.55 -4.71
N ASP A 304 18.30 3.31 -3.61
CA ASP A 304 18.74 2.74 -2.33
C ASP A 304 17.84 1.54 -1.95
N GLY A 305 18.45 0.48 -1.41
CA GLY A 305 17.76 -0.77 -1.12
C GLY A 305 17.57 -1.74 -2.31
N TRP A 306 18.01 -1.43 -3.55
CA TRP A 306 17.78 -2.29 -4.73
C TRP A 306 18.25 -3.76 -4.61
N THR A 307 19.24 -4.03 -3.74
CA THR A 307 19.76 -5.38 -3.48
C THR A 307 18.89 -6.20 -2.52
N SER A 308 17.91 -5.59 -1.86
CA SER A 308 17.07 -6.23 -0.84
C SER A 308 15.89 -7.03 -1.42
N VAL A 309 15.46 -6.72 -2.64
CA VAL A 309 14.32 -7.38 -3.32
C VAL A 309 14.78 -8.58 -4.15
N GLN A 310 13.98 -9.66 -4.19
CA GLN A 310 14.30 -10.86 -4.97
C GLN A 310 13.92 -10.75 -6.45
N ASP A 311 14.69 -11.36 -7.35
CA ASP A 311 14.32 -11.59 -8.75
C ASP A 311 13.36 -12.79 -8.85
N SER A 312 12.13 -12.58 -8.39
CA SER A 312 11.09 -13.61 -8.25
C SER A 312 9.77 -13.19 -8.91
N VAL A 313 9.03 -14.19 -9.40
CA VAL A 313 7.60 -14.10 -9.67
C VAL A 313 6.87 -14.61 -8.44
N PHE A 314 6.23 -13.69 -7.73
CA PHE A 314 5.47 -13.97 -6.52
C PHE A 314 4.04 -14.35 -6.88
N VAL A 315 3.50 -15.35 -6.18
CA VAL A 315 2.14 -15.85 -6.40
C VAL A 315 1.47 -16.17 -5.08
N VAL A 316 0.23 -15.71 -4.89
CA VAL A 316 -0.66 -16.13 -3.80
C VAL A 316 -1.89 -16.78 -4.42
N SER A 317 -2.09 -18.05 -4.10
CA SER A 317 -3.31 -18.77 -4.44
C SER A 317 -4.34 -18.59 -3.31
N LEU A 318 -5.59 -18.31 -3.68
CA LEU A 318 -6.74 -18.33 -2.77
C LEU A 318 -7.68 -19.43 -3.26
N LEU A 319 -7.74 -20.56 -2.55
CA LEU A 319 -8.35 -21.79 -3.07
C LEU A 319 -9.44 -22.35 -2.15
N ARG A 320 -10.56 -22.76 -2.75
CA ARG A 320 -11.66 -23.46 -2.04
C ARG A 320 -11.40 -24.94 -1.80
N GLY A 321 -10.29 -25.45 -2.30
CA GLY A 321 -9.89 -26.86 -2.27
C GLY A 321 -8.48 -27.01 -2.82
N PRO A 322 -7.74 -28.07 -2.48
CA PRO A 322 -6.38 -28.25 -2.98
C PRO A 322 -6.34 -28.29 -4.52
N ALA A 323 -5.23 -27.81 -5.10
CA ALA A 323 -5.01 -27.73 -6.55
C ALA A 323 -3.51 -27.70 -6.88
N THR A 324 -3.14 -28.12 -8.09
CA THR A 324 -1.77 -27.98 -8.61
C THR A 324 -1.65 -26.66 -9.35
N ILE A 325 -0.71 -25.81 -8.94
CA ILE A 325 -0.39 -24.55 -9.61
C ILE A 325 0.74 -24.77 -10.61
N HIS A 326 0.61 -24.16 -11.78
CA HIS A 326 1.64 -24.10 -12.82
C HIS A 326 2.01 -22.64 -13.07
N ILE A 327 3.30 -22.33 -13.01
CA ILE A 327 3.85 -21.01 -13.35
C ILE A 327 4.90 -21.22 -14.44
N LYS A 328 4.75 -20.55 -15.58
CA LYS A 328 5.74 -20.53 -16.66
C LYS A 328 6.37 -19.14 -16.69
N SER A 329 7.64 -19.06 -16.30
CA SER A 329 8.43 -17.82 -16.29
C SER A 329 9.53 -17.91 -17.34
N GLY A 330 9.57 -16.99 -18.30
CA GLY A 330 10.61 -16.94 -19.33
C GLY A 330 10.81 -18.25 -20.09
N GLY A 331 9.71 -18.96 -20.36
CA GLY A 331 9.74 -20.29 -20.99
C GLY A 331 9.86 -21.49 -20.03
N ARG A 332 10.39 -21.30 -18.81
CA ARG A 332 10.59 -22.38 -17.82
C ARG A 332 9.32 -22.67 -17.03
N LEU A 333 8.89 -23.93 -17.02
CA LEU A 333 7.74 -24.39 -16.24
C LEU A 333 8.13 -24.79 -14.81
N HIS A 334 7.42 -24.21 -13.85
CA HIS A 334 7.42 -24.54 -12.43
C HIS A 334 6.04 -25.09 -12.04
N ARG A 335 6.00 -25.98 -11.05
CA ARG A 335 4.76 -26.56 -10.52
C ARG A 335 4.88 -26.86 -9.03
N TYR A 336 3.78 -26.72 -8.31
CA TYR A 336 3.64 -27.13 -6.91
C TYR A 336 2.17 -27.44 -6.60
N ASP A 337 1.94 -28.24 -5.57
CA ASP A 337 0.59 -28.48 -5.04
C ASP A 337 0.30 -27.46 -3.91
N ALA A 338 -0.84 -26.78 -4.02
CA ALA A 338 -1.33 -25.82 -3.04
C ALA A 338 -2.51 -26.43 -2.26
N PRO A 339 -2.60 -26.17 -0.94
CA PRO A 339 -3.75 -26.58 -0.12
C PRO A 339 -5.01 -25.77 -0.46
N ALA A 340 -6.13 -26.09 0.19
CA ALA A 340 -7.21 -25.12 0.34
C ALA A 340 -6.75 -23.97 1.27
N GLY A 341 -7.33 -22.79 1.11
CA GLY A 341 -6.98 -21.60 1.88
C GLY A 341 -6.16 -20.59 1.07
N ALA A 342 -5.53 -19.65 1.78
CA ALA A 342 -4.54 -18.75 1.21
C ALA A 342 -3.13 -19.37 1.28
N PHE A 343 -2.39 -19.38 0.17
CA PHE A 343 -1.05 -19.99 0.13
C PHE A 343 -0.09 -19.25 -0.81
N PRO A 344 1.05 -18.73 -0.31
CA PRO A 344 2.07 -18.03 -1.08
C PRO A 344 3.12 -18.99 -1.64
N GLN A 345 3.69 -18.64 -2.79
CA GLN A 345 4.93 -19.20 -3.35
C GLN A 345 5.66 -18.13 -4.16
N GLU A 346 6.95 -18.36 -4.41
CA GLU A 346 7.72 -17.65 -5.41
C GLU A 346 8.43 -18.62 -6.35
N VAL A 347 8.71 -18.18 -7.58
CA VAL A 347 9.58 -18.88 -8.52
C VAL A 347 10.58 -17.90 -9.14
N PRO A 348 11.77 -18.34 -9.57
CA PRO A 348 12.75 -17.44 -10.20
C PRO A 348 12.15 -16.66 -11.36
N MET A 349 12.34 -15.34 -11.35
CA MET A 349 11.95 -14.46 -12.44
C MET A 349 12.93 -14.63 -13.61
N ILE A 350 12.40 -15.05 -14.75
CA ILE A 350 13.17 -15.21 -15.99
C ILE A 350 12.56 -14.28 -17.05
N PRO A 351 13.38 -13.50 -17.78
CA PRO A 351 12.92 -12.62 -18.85
C PRO A 351 12.06 -13.34 -19.91
N GLY A 352 11.09 -12.61 -20.45
CA GLY A 352 10.07 -13.11 -21.38
C GLY A 352 8.68 -13.19 -20.76
N GLU A 353 7.81 -13.98 -21.39
CA GLU A 353 6.41 -14.15 -21.00
C GLU A 353 6.24 -14.82 -19.63
N GLN A 354 5.28 -14.33 -18.87
CA GLN A 354 4.84 -14.90 -17.60
C GLN A 354 3.41 -15.43 -17.77
N SER A 355 3.17 -16.70 -17.49
CA SER A 355 1.85 -17.32 -17.61
C SER A 355 1.58 -18.35 -16.52
N PHE A 356 0.30 -18.51 -16.18
CA PHE A 356 -0.12 -19.21 -14.98
C PHE A 356 -1.34 -20.08 -15.28
N SER A 357 -1.46 -21.21 -14.58
CA SER A 357 -2.72 -21.96 -14.52
C SER A 357 -2.86 -22.72 -13.21
N VAL A 358 -4.12 -22.99 -12.83
CA VAL A 358 -4.49 -23.79 -11.67
C VAL A 358 -5.28 -24.98 -12.15
N SER A 359 -4.88 -26.19 -11.75
CA SER A 359 -5.57 -27.42 -12.11
C SER A 359 -6.05 -28.19 -10.87
N ARG A 360 -7.27 -28.71 -10.93
CA ARG A 360 -7.88 -29.52 -9.87
C ARG A 360 -8.54 -30.75 -10.48
N GLY A 361 -8.15 -31.94 -10.05
CA GLY A 361 -8.65 -33.20 -10.60
C GLY A 361 -8.37 -33.38 -12.11
N GLY A 362 -7.22 -32.91 -12.58
CA GLY A 362 -6.82 -32.99 -14.00
C GLY A 362 -7.52 -31.99 -14.94
N LYS A 363 -8.36 -31.09 -14.42
CA LYS A 363 -8.99 -30.00 -15.19
C LYS A 363 -8.37 -28.66 -14.81
N ILE A 364 -8.07 -27.84 -15.82
CA ILE A 364 -7.70 -26.44 -15.62
C ILE A 364 -8.95 -25.68 -15.16
N ILE A 365 -8.86 -24.97 -14.04
CA ILE A 365 -9.94 -24.16 -13.45
C ILE A 365 -9.66 -22.66 -13.52
N LEU A 366 -8.38 -22.27 -13.65
CA LEU A 366 -7.92 -20.91 -13.91
C LEU A 366 -6.75 -21.00 -14.91
N SER A 367 -6.66 -20.06 -15.85
CA SER A 367 -5.48 -19.92 -16.73
C SER A 367 -5.39 -18.49 -17.25
N GLY A 368 -4.17 -18.04 -17.53
CA GLY A 368 -3.94 -16.74 -18.17
C GLY A 368 -2.45 -16.47 -18.40
N ALA A 369 -2.17 -15.55 -19.31
CA ALA A 369 -0.85 -14.93 -19.45
C ALA A 369 -0.91 -13.50 -18.91
N SER A 370 0.19 -13.01 -18.40
CA SER A 370 0.31 -11.62 -17.99
C SER A 370 0.48 -10.71 -19.21
N SER A 371 -0.09 -9.50 -19.16
CA SER A 371 0.00 -8.54 -20.26
C SER A 371 1.36 -7.84 -20.36
N LYS A 372 2.22 -7.95 -19.33
CA LYS A 372 3.56 -7.35 -19.31
C LYS A 372 4.63 -8.45 -19.20
N PRO A 373 5.46 -8.72 -20.22
CA PRO A 373 6.60 -9.62 -20.07
C PRO A 373 7.65 -9.02 -19.14
N VAL A 374 8.51 -9.87 -18.57
CA VAL A 374 9.75 -9.42 -17.92
C VAL A 374 10.75 -9.08 -19.02
N LEU A 375 11.40 -7.93 -18.93
CA LEU A 375 12.26 -7.37 -19.96
C LEU A 375 13.75 -7.58 -19.66
N GLU A 376 14.57 -7.59 -20.70
CA GLU A 376 16.04 -7.50 -20.65
C GLU A 376 16.54 -6.08 -20.99
N ASN A 377 15.66 -5.09 -20.83
CA ASN A 377 15.96 -3.68 -21.06
C ASN A 377 15.25 -2.79 -20.02
N CYS A 378 15.65 -1.53 -19.99
CA CYS A 378 15.14 -0.53 -19.05
C CYS A 378 13.82 0.04 -19.56
N ILE A 379 12.71 -0.32 -18.91
CA ILE A 379 11.41 0.27 -19.20
C ILE A 379 11.47 1.79 -18.99
N CYS A 380 11.07 2.55 -20.01
CA CYS A 380 11.20 4.01 -20.05
C CYS A 380 12.63 4.55 -19.83
N GLY A 381 13.67 3.71 -19.99
CA GLY A 381 15.07 4.07 -19.74
C GLY A 381 15.50 4.05 -18.26
N LEU A 382 14.64 3.59 -17.34
CA LEU A 382 14.84 3.71 -15.89
C LEU A 382 15.13 2.38 -15.18
N TYR A 383 15.74 2.49 -14.00
CA TYR A 383 15.70 1.53 -12.90
C TYR A 383 14.30 1.43 -12.29
N ASN A 384 13.33 0.91 -13.05
CA ASN A 384 11.96 0.74 -12.54
C ASN A 384 11.85 -0.48 -11.60
N PHE A 385 11.74 -0.22 -10.30
CA PHE A 385 11.50 -1.21 -9.25
C PHE A 385 10.05 -1.29 -8.79
N ASN A 386 9.11 -0.62 -9.46
CA ASN A 386 7.68 -0.84 -9.25
C ASN A 386 7.31 -2.29 -9.65
N ALA A 387 6.26 -2.86 -9.05
CA ALA A 387 5.77 -4.18 -9.42
C ALA A 387 4.61 -4.08 -10.42
N TYR A 388 4.51 -5.03 -11.33
CA TYR A 388 3.27 -5.30 -12.05
C TYR A 388 2.50 -6.35 -11.25
N GLY A 389 1.25 -6.06 -10.83
CA GLY A 389 0.42 -6.94 -10.00
C GLY A 389 -0.97 -7.20 -10.59
N ASN A 390 -1.35 -8.46 -10.74
CA ASN A 390 -2.64 -8.83 -11.35
C ASN A 390 -3.20 -10.14 -10.78
N ILE A 391 -4.38 -10.55 -11.28
CA ILE A 391 -5.15 -11.67 -10.75
C ILE A 391 -5.81 -12.48 -11.86
N LEU A 392 -5.75 -13.82 -11.72
CA LEU A 392 -6.62 -14.74 -12.45
C LEU A 392 -7.84 -15.08 -11.58
N THR A 393 -9.02 -14.99 -12.19
CA THR A 393 -10.31 -15.35 -11.59
C THR A 393 -11.02 -16.37 -12.47
N PRO A 394 -12.13 -17.00 -12.03
CA PRO A 394 -12.85 -17.96 -12.88
C PRO A 394 -13.44 -17.35 -14.15
N GLN A 395 -13.57 -16.02 -14.21
CA GLN A 395 -13.96 -15.27 -15.42
C GLN A 395 -12.80 -15.10 -16.42
N SER A 396 -11.55 -15.32 -16.00
CA SER A 396 -10.35 -15.24 -16.85
C SER A 396 -10.17 -16.45 -17.78
N LEU A 397 -11.13 -17.39 -17.82
CA LEU A 397 -11.18 -18.49 -18.79
C LEU A 397 -11.54 -17.95 -20.19
N ILE A 398 -10.58 -17.31 -20.85
CA ILE A 398 -10.71 -16.87 -22.25
C ILE A 398 -10.92 -18.12 -23.12
N THR A 399 -12.12 -18.25 -23.68
CA THR A 399 -12.35 -19.13 -24.83
C THR A 399 -11.58 -18.59 -26.02
N SER A 400 -11.02 -19.48 -26.84
CA SER A 400 -10.15 -19.13 -27.98
C SER A 400 -10.90 -18.52 -29.18
N SER A 401 -11.91 -17.69 -28.92
CA SER A 401 -12.79 -17.04 -29.90
C SER A 401 -12.49 -15.55 -30.11
N ASP A 402 -11.91 -14.88 -29.10
CA ASP A 402 -11.92 -13.40 -29.03
C ASP A 402 -10.57 -12.79 -29.45
N ILE A 403 -9.94 -13.37 -30.47
CA ILE A 403 -8.84 -12.75 -31.23
C ILE A 403 -9.27 -12.68 -32.70
N GLN A 404 -9.88 -11.56 -33.09
CA GLN A 404 -9.91 -11.11 -34.48
C GLN A 404 -9.58 -9.60 -34.55
N PHE A 405 -8.40 -9.34 -35.12
CA PHE A 405 -7.85 -8.12 -35.72
C PHE A 405 -8.37 -6.73 -35.26
#